data_AF-A0A3M1MUQ7-F1
#
_entry.id   AF-A0A3M1MUQ7-F1
#
_cell.length_a   1.000
_cell.length_b   1.000
_cell.length_c   1.000
_cell.angle_alpha   90.00
_cell.angle_beta   90.00
_cell.angle_gamma   90.00
#
_symmetry.space_group_name_H-M   'P 1'
#
loop_
_entity.id
_entity.type
_entity.pdbx_description
1 polymer ?
#
loop_
_entity_poly.entity_id
_entity_poly.type
_entity_poly.pdbx_seq_one_letter_code
_entity_poly.pdbx_strand_id
1 'polypeptide(L)'
;MNEEKPEERQEEQPMSEDQQRRTMEKFWGATVDTWHSATFRAAKYSKLVQKKIDLNAVHKKITSAHTDLGRVIDEFYHGGESDIMNREEVRDMLSTLSELRQQAAGLEEEIATIRTSEMPTEQQEETPPEGRA
;
A
#
# COMPACT_ATOMS: atom_id res chain seq x y z
N MET A 1 23.57 -50.20 46.00
CA MET A 1 22.13 -49.92 46.19
C MET A 1 21.96 -48.42 46.13
N ASN A 2 21.14 -47.97 45.17
CA ASN A 2 20.37 -46.72 45.07
C ASN A 2 21.11 -45.36 45.13
N GLU A 3 21.03 -44.52 44.08
CA GLU A 3 19.94 -43.57 43.72
C GLU A 3 19.88 -42.40 44.74
N GLU A 4 19.87 -41.10 44.41
CA GLU A 4 19.34 -40.34 43.28
C GLU A 4 19.94 -38.91 43.29
N LYS A 5 19.93 -38.25 42.12
CA LYS A 5 20.15 -36.80 41.94
C LYS A 5 18.85 -36.05 42.31
N PRO A 6 18.91 -34.82 42.84
CA PRO A 6 18.02 -33.77 42.31
C PRO A 6 18.79 -32.45 42.15
N GLU A 7 18.94 -31.90 40.93
CA GLU A 7 18.02 -30.88 40.39
C GLU A 7 17.88 -29.67 41.32
N GLU A 8 18.84 -28.73 41.21
CA GLU A 8 18.65 -27.36 41.69
C GLU A 8 17.55 -26.71 40.86
N ARG A 9 16.35 -26.65 41.44
CA ARG A 9 15.24 -25.80 41.00
C ARG A 9 15.68 -24.33 41.10
N GLN A 10 15.63 -23.62 39.99
CA GLN A 10 15.55 -22.15 40.02
C GLN A 10 14.31 -21.76 40.84
N GLU A 11 14.53 -21.11 41.97
CA GLU A 11 13.48 -20.53 42.78
C GLU A 11 12.86 -19.35 42.02
N GLU A 12 11.66 -19.56 41.50
CA GLU A 12 10.80 -18.51 40.95
C GLU A 12 10.39 -17.58 42.11
N GLN A 13 11.01 -16.40 42.19
CA GLN A 13 10.55 -15.35 43.10
C GLN A 13 9.13 -14.93 42.72
N PRO A 14 8.19 -14.83 43.67
CA PRO A 14 6.82 -14.42 43.38
C PRO A 14 6.82 -12.94 42.96
N MET A 15 6.58 -12.70 41.68
CA MET A 15 6.34 -11.38 41.12
C MET A 15 5.17 -10.72 41.86
N SER A 16 5.29 -9.48 42.32
CA SER A 16 4.20 -8.81 43.04
C SER A 16 2.98 -8.62 42.13
N GLU A 17 1.77 -8.59 42.70
CA GLU A 17 0.53 -8.40 41.94
C GLU A 17 0.55 -7.12 41.09
N ASP A 18 1.26 -6.07 41.54
CA ASP A 18 1.47 -4.84 40.78
C ASP A 18 2.40 -5.03 39.57
N GLN A 19 3.41 -5.89 39.68
CA GLN A 19 4.28 -6.25 38.55
C GLN A 19 3.51 -7.12 37.54
N GLN A 20 2.66 -8.03 38.00
CA GLN A 20 1.81 -8.85 37.13
C GLN A 20 0.80 -8.00 36.36
N ARG A 21 0.14 -7.03 37.02
CA ARG A 21 -0.81 -6.09 36.38
C ARG A 21 -0.13 -5.21 35.33
N ARG A 22 1.01 -4.58 35.65
CA ARG A 22 1.77 -3.78 34.69
C ARG A 22 2.26 -4.60 33.49
N THR A 23 2.62 -5.85 33.73
CA THR A 23 3.07 -6.77 32.67
C THR A 23 1.90 -7.17 31.77
N MET A 24 0.72 -7.47 32.33
CA MET A 24 -0.51 -7.72 31.56
C MET A 24 -0.96 -6.50 30.77
N GLU A 25 -0.90 -5.29 31.34
CA GLU A 25 -1.21 -4.05 30.63
C GLU A 25 -0.27 -3.83 29.43
N LYS A 26 1.03 -4.10 29.60
CA LYS A 26 2.00 -4.05 28.49
C LYS A 26 1.72 -5.07 27.41
N PHE A 27 1.36 -6.30 27.77
CA PHE A 27 1.00 -7.34 26.80
C PHE A 27 -0.32 -7.02 26.06
N TRP A 28 -1.32 -6.48 26.76
CA TRP A 28 -2.57 -6.02 26.14
C TRP A 28 -2.34 -4.82 25.21
N GLY A 29 -1.55 -3.83 25.64
CA GLY A 29 -1.15 -2.70 24.79
C GLY A 29 -0.44 -3.18 23.52
N ALA A 30 0.65 -3.95 23.67
CA ALA A 30 1.40 -4.48 22.54
C ALA A 30 0.55 -5.32 21.57
N THR A 31 -0.43 -6.07 22.07
CA THR A 31 -1.34 -6.88 21.23
C THR A 31 -2.33 -5.99 20.47
N VAL A 32 -2.92 -5.00 21.12
CA VAL A 32 -3.85 -4.03 20.51
C VAL A 32 -3.12 -3.18 19.48
N ASP A 33 -1.90 -2.73 19.77
CA ASP A 33 -1.04 -1.95 18.89
C ASP A 33 -0.59 -2.75 17.67
N THR A 34 -0.19 -4.02 17.87
CA THR A 34 0.12 -4.95 16.78
C THR A 34 -1.11 -5.22 15.90
N TRP A 35 -2.31 -5.35 16.49
CA TRP A 35 -3.53 -5.57 15.74
C TRP A 35 -3.95 -4.34 14.92
N HIS A 36 -3.87 -3.13 15.51
CA HIS A 36 -4.15 -1.89 14.80
C HIS A 36 -3.14 -1.64 13.68
N SER A 37 -1.85 -1.86 13.92
CA SER A 37 -0.79 -1.69 12.92
C SER A 37 -0.90 -2.73 11.78
N ALA A 38 -1.20 -3.99 12.09
CA ALA A 38 -1.42 -5.03 11.08
C ALA A 38 -2.66 -4.75 10.21
N THR A 39 -3.77 -4.36 10.83
CA THR A 39 -5.00 -3.96 10.13
C THR A 39 -4.77 -2.74 9.24
N PHE A 40 -4.03 -1.74 9.74
CA PHE A 40 -3.66 -0.55 8.96
C PHE A 40 -2.77 -0.90 7.76
N ARG A 41 -1.76 -1.76 7.95
CA ARG A 41 -0.89 -2.25 6.86
C ARG A 41 -1.68 -3.00 5.80
N ALA A 42 -2.60 -3.89 6.21
CA ALA A 42 -3.45 -4.64 5.29
C ALA A 42 -4.39 -3.72 4.49
N ALA A 43 -5.02 -2.74 5.15
CA ALA A 43 -5.87 -1.76 4.49
C ALA A 43 -5.10 -0.88 3.49
N LYS A 44 -3.89 -0.44 3.84
CA LYS A 44 -3.00 0.31 2.94
C LYS A 44 -2.58 -0.52 1.72
N TYR A 45 -2.20 -1.78 1.93
CA TYR A 45 -1.83 -2.68 0.83
C TYR A 45 -3.01 -2.95 -0.10
N SER A 46 -4.20 -3.22 0.45
CA SER A 46 -5.42 -3.42 -0.34
C SER A 46 -5.73 -2.19 -1.21
N LYS A 47 -5.69 -0.98 -0.64
CA LYS A 47 -5.86 0.28 -1.40
C LYS A 47 -4.81 0.44 -2.49
N LEU A 48 -3.54 0.16 -2.20
CA LEU A 48 -2.46 0.26 -3.17
C LEU A 48 -2.64 -0.72 -4.34
N VAL A 49 -3.01 -1.96 -4.06
CA VAL A 49 -3.29 -2.96 -5.09
C VAL A 49 -4.48 -2.55 -5.95
N GLN A 50 -5.57 -2.10 -5.33
CA GLN A 50 -6.75 -1.62 -6.08
C GLN A 50 -6.38 -0.46 -7.01
N LYS A 51 -5.65 0.55 -6.51
CA LYS A 51 -5.21 1.69 -7.33
C LYS A 51 -4.28 1.29 -8.46
N LYS A 52 -3.40 0.30 -8.25
CA LYS A 52 -2.57 -0.27 -9.33
C LYS A 52 -3.40 -1.01 -10.38
N ILE A 53 -4.45 -1.72 -9.97
CA ILE A 53 -5.38 -2.37 -10.90
C ILE A 53 -6.09 -1.30 -11.73
N ASP A 54 -6.58 -0.24 -11.09
CA ASP A 54 -7.25 0.87 -11.76
C ASP A 54 -6.29 1.55 -12.76
N LEU A 55 -5.04 1.82 -12.36
CA LEU A 55 -4.02 2.39 -13.25
C LEU A 55 -3.75 1.50 -14.47
N ASN A 56 -3.61 0.19 -14.27
CA ASN A 56 -3.42 -0.75 -15.37
C ASN A 56 -4.66 -0.79 -16.30
N ALA A 57 -5.86 -0.70 -15.74
CA ALA A 57 -7.08 -0.60 -16.53
C ALA A 57 -7.11 0.68 -17.38
N VAL A 58 -6.69 1.82 -16.83
CA VAL A 58 -6.56 3.08 -17.58
C VAL A 58 -5.49 2.97 -18.67
N HIS A 59 -4.32 2.39 -18.39
CA HIS A 59 -3.29 2.16 -19.41
C HIS A 59 -3.80 1.29 -20.57
N LYS A 60 -4.56 0.23 -20.28
CA LYS A 60 -5.19 -0.58 -21.32
C LYS A 60 -6.18 0.22 -22.16
N LYS A 61 -6.98 1.09 -21.53
CA LYS A 61 -7.90 2.00 -22.25
C LYS A 61 -7.14 2.98 -23.15
N ILE A 62 -6.02 3.54 -22.68
CA ILE A 62 -5.16 4.42 -23.48
C ILE A 62 -4.63 3.69 -24.72
N THR A 63 -4.15 2.46 -24.56
CA THR A 63 -3.65 1.66 -25.69
C THR A 63 -4.76 1.35 -26.70
N SER A 64 -5.96 0.99 -26.22
CA SER A 64 -7.12 0.78 -27.10
C SER A 64 -7.49 2.05 -27.85
N ALA A 65 -7.63 3.18 -27.15
CA ALA A 65 -7.98 4.47 -27.75
C ALA A 65 -6.94 4.93 -28.77
N HIS A 66 -5.65 4.66 -28.55
CA HIS A 66 -4.61 4.91 -29.55
C HIS A 66 -4.75 4.03 -30.80
N THR A 67 -5.15 2.77 -30.63
CA THR A 67 -5.39 1.84 -31.74
C THR A 67 -6.61 2.29 -32.55
N ASP A 68 -7.69 2.65 -31.86
CA ASP A 68 -8.94 3.14 -32.45
C ASP A 68 -8.72 4.46 -33.21
N LEU A 69 -7.98 5.41 -32.61
CA LEU A 69 -7.59 6.65 -33.27
C LEU A 69 -6.75 6.40 -34.53
N GLY A 70 -5.79 5.48 -34.45
CA GLY A 70 -4.98 5.09 -35.61
C GLY A 70 -5.84 4.54 -36.74
N ARG A 71 -6.81 3.67 -36.42
CA ARG A 71 -7.77 3.13 -37.40
C ARG A 71 -8.60 4.23 -38.06
N VAL A 72 -9.17 5.15 -37.26
CA VAL A 72 -9.99 6.25 -37.79
C VAL A 72 -9.18 7.19 -38.68
N ILE A 73 -7.94 7.52 -38.28
CA ILE A 73 -7.03 8.32 -39.12
C ILE A 73 -6.73 7.60 -40.43
N ASP A 74 -6.45 6.29 -40.37
CA ASP A 74 -6.17 5.48 -41.55
C ASP A 74 -7.38 5.41 -42.51
N GLU A 75 -8.60 5.27 -41.98
CA GLU A 75 -9.84 5.30 -42.74
C GLU A 75 -10.03 6.66 -43.45
N PHE A 76 -9.80 7.78 -42.76
CA PHE A 76 -9.87 9.10 -43.38
C PHE A 76 -8.78 9.32 -44.43
N TYR A 77 -7.57 8.81 -44.18
CA TYR A 77 -6.45 8.92 -45.12
C TYR A 77 -6.74 8.15 -46.42
N HIS A 78 -7.21 6.90 -46.31
CA HIS A 78 -7.62 6.09 -47.47
C HIS A 78 -8.86 6.67 -48.17
N GLY A 79 -9.72 7.39 -47.45
CA GLY A 79 -10.85 8.14 -48.01
C GLY A 79 -10.45 9.39 -48.80
N GLY A 80 -9.17 9.79 -48.81
CA GLY A 80 -8.67 10.97 -49.50
C GLY A 80 -8.96 12.29 -48.77
N GLU A 81 -9.25 12.24 -47.47
CA GLU A 81 -9.51 13.42 -46.66
C GLU A 81 -8.22 14.21 -46.44
N SER A 82 -8.27 15.53 -46.67
CA SER A 82 -7.09 16.41 -46.59
C SER A 82 -6.88 17.04 -45.21
N ASP A 83 -7.92 17.14 -44.39
CA ASP A 83 -7.87 17.78 -43.07
C ASP A 83 -8.43 16.87 -41.96
N ILE A 84 -7.77 15.72 -41.79
CA ILE A 84 -8.16 14.66 -40.86
C ILE A 84 -8.16 15.17 -39.40
N MET A 85 -7.21 16.04 -39.04
CA MET A 85 -7.02 16.50 -37.67
C MET A 85 -8.10 17.49 -37.20
N ASN A 86 -8.78 18.18 -38.12
CA ASN A 86 -9.90 19.06 -37.79
C ASN A 86 -11.25 18.34 -37.74
N ARG A 87 -11.31 17.03 -38.08
CA ARG A 87 -12.52 16.23 -37.89
C ARG A 87 -12.90 16.17 -36.42
N GLU A 88 -14.18 16.38 -36.17
CA GLU A 88 -14.76 16.31 -34.82
C GLU A 88 -14.44 14.98 -34.15
N GLU A 89 -14.62 13.86 -34.86
CA GLU A 89 -14.34 12.51 -34.33
C GLU A 89 -12.88 12.34 -33.87
N VAL A 90 -11.92 12.82 -34.66
CA VAL A 90 -10.48 12.77 -34.30
C VAL A 90 -10.19 13.66 -33.10
N ARG A 91 -10.80 14.84 -33.04
CA ARG A 91 -10.65 15.77 -31.91
C ARG A 91 -11.25 15.20 -30.62
N ASP A 92 -12.40 14.56 -30.69
CA ASP A 92 -13.05 13.91 -29.56
C ASP A 92 -12.20 12.74 -29.05
N MET A 93 -11.67 11.91 -29.95
CA MET A 93 -10.73 10.84 -29.58
C MET A 93 -9.45 11.39 -28.93
N LEU A 94 -8.90 12.50 -29.43
CA LEU A 94 -7.75 13.16 -28.80
C LEU A 94 -8.08 13.75 -27.42
N SER A 95 -9.30 14.28 -27.23
CA SER A 95 -9.79 14.76 -25.94
C SER A 95 -9.88 13.61 -24.94
N THR A 96 -10.53 12.50 -25.32
CA THR A 96 -10.64 11.31 -24.45
C THR A 96 -9.27 10.73 -24.09
N LEU A 97 -8.32 10.69 -25.03
CA LEU A 97 -6.94 10.30 -24.74
C LEU A 97 -6.26 11.23 -23.73
N SER A 98 -6.51 12.53 -23.82
CA SER A 98 -5.97 13.53 -22.89
C SER A 98 -6.55 13.34 -21.49
N GLU A 99 -7.86 13.11 -21.38
CA GLU A 99 -8.53 12.80 -20.11
C GLU A 99 -8.00 11.51 -19.48
N LEU A 100 -7.84 10.44 -20.27
CA LEU A 100 -7.29 9.17 -19.77
C LEU A 100 -5.84 9.32 -19.28
N ARG A 101 -5.01 10.13 -19.96
CA ARG A 101 -3.66 10.44 -19.50
C ARG A 101 -3.66 11.22 -18.19
N GLN A 102 -4.57 12.17 -18.03
CA GLN A 102 -4.74 12.91 -16.77
C GLN A 102 -5.19 11.98 -15.64
N GLN A 103 -6.14 11.07 -15.91
CA GLN A 103 -6.56 10.05 -14.95
C GLN A 103 -5.41 9.13 -14.53
N ALA A 104 -4.57 8.69 -15.49
CA ALA A 104 -3.39 7.88 -15.20
C ALA A 104 -2.41 8.64 -14.29
N ALA A 105 -2.09 9.90 -14.61
CA ALA A 105 -1.21 10.73 -13.79
C ALA A 105 -1.75 10.93 -12.37
N GLY A 106 -3.05 11.16 -12.22
CA GLY A 106 -3.70 11.26 -10.90
C GLY A 106 -3.61 9.96 -10.10
N LEU A 107 -3.83 8.81 -10.73
CA LEU A 107 -3.66 7.50 -10.07
C LEU A 107 -2.20 7.22 -9.68
N GLU A 108 -1.23 7.64 -10.49
CA GLU A 108 0.19 7.54 -10.16
C GLU A 108 0.55 8.40 -8.93
N GLU A 109 0.05 9.63 -8.88
CA GLU A 109 0.21 10.53 -7.73
C GLU A 109 -0.45 9.97 -6.47
N GLU A 110 -1.66 9.42 -6.58
CA GLU A 110 -2.34 8.75 -5.46
C GLU A 110 -1.56 7.51 -4.97
N ILE A 111 -1.02 6.71 -5.88
CA ILE A 111 -0.18 5.55 -5.53
C ILE A 111 1.11 6.02 -4.84
N ALA A 112 1.75 7.09 -5.34
CA ALA A 112 2.92 7.69 -4.72
C ALA A 112 2.58 8.18 -3.31
N THR A 113 1.48 8.90 -3.14
CA THR A 113 0.98 9.39 -1.86
C THR A 113 0.68 8.24 -0.90
N ILE A 114 -0.02 7.19 -1.33
CA ILE A 114 -0.28 6.01 -0.48
C ILE A 114 1.04 5.36 -0.06
N ARG A 115 2.05 5.27 -0.94
CA ARG A 115 3.36 4.74 -0.60
C ARG A 115 4.06 5.60 0.46
N THR A 116 4.11 6.92 0.26
CA THR A 116 4.83 7.89 1.11
C THR A 116 4.08 8.29 2.38
N SER A 117 2.75 8.12 2.45
CA SER A 117 1.99 8.30 3.67
C SER A 117 2.53 7.32 4.70
N GLU A 118 3.36 7.84 5.61
CA GLU A 118 4.02 7.09 6.65
C GLU A 118 2.98 6.35 7.49
N MET A 119 3.39 5.18 7.99
CA MET A 119 2.68 4.56 9.10
C MET A 119 2.63 5.54 10.27
N PRO A 120 1.67 5.44 11.21
CA PRO A 120 1.94 5.95 12.54
C PRO A 120 3.27 5.33 12.99
N THR A 121 4.31 6.13 13.06
CA THR A 121 5.59 5.75 13.64
C THR A 121 5.29 5.56 15.11
N GLU A 122 5.06 4.32 15.54
CA GLU A 122 5.16 3.99 16.96
C GLU A 122 6.61 4.27 17.34
N GLN A 123 6.76 5.41 18.01
CA GLN A 123 7.75 5.78 19.01
C GLN A 123 9.10 5.07 18.90
N GLN A 124 10.11 5.91 18.63
CA GLN A 124 11.53 5.68 18.88
C GLN A 124 11.78 4.64 19.96
N GLU A 125 12.70 3.73 19.65
CA GLU A 125 13.46 2.90 20.57
C GLU A 125 13.68 3.61 21.92
N GLU A 126 12.94 3.23 22.96
CA GLU A 126 13.51 3.28 24.31
C GLU A 126 14.46 2.09 24.42
N THR A 127 15.72 2.33 24.01
CA THR A 127 16.85 1.49 24.39
C THR A 127 16.78 1.24 25.91
N PRO A 128 16.80 -0.03 26.38
CA PRO A 128 16.88 -0.30 27.81
C PRO A 128 18.17 0.32 28.37
N PRO A 129 18.16 0.96 29.55
CA PRO A 129 19.38 1.54 30.11
C PRO A 129 20.42 0.44 30.31
N GLU A 130 21.60 0.64 29.72
CA GLU A 130 22.79 -0.18 29.94
C GLU A 130 22.99 -0.45 31.43
N GLY A 131 23.23 -1.72 31.75
CA GLY A 131 23.50 -2.19 33.09
C GLY A 131 24.60 -1.37 33.76
N ARG A 132 24.33 -0.91 34.99
CA ARG A 132 25.39 -0.53 35.92
C ARG A 132 25.97 -1.80 36.53
N ALA A 133 27.27 -1.99 36.26
CA ALA A 133 28.16 -2.86 37.03
C ALA A 133 28.33 -2.34 38.47
#